data_AF-B8HKM6-F1
#
_entry.id   AF-B8HKM6-F1
#
_cell.length_a   1.000
_cell.length_b   1.000
_cell.length_c   1.000
_cell.angle_alpha   90.00
_cell.angle_beta   90.00
_cell.angle_gamma   90.00
#
_symmetry.space_group_name_H-M   'P 1'
#
loop_
_entity.id
_entity.type
_entity.pdbx_description
1 polymer ?
#
loop_
_entity_poly.entity_id
_entity_poly.type
_entity_poly.pdbx_seq_one_letter_code
_entity_poly.pdbx_strand_id
1 'polypeptide(L)' 'MPEMIEQARKVSLVVVGAVSFVVGLVLVPVPLIPGWPLLLFSGYCFNEAFKQ' A
#
# COMPACT_ATOMS: atom_id res chain seq x y z
N MET A 1 -25.32 -6.46 -6.14
CA MET A 1 -24.40 -5.44 -5.59
C MET A 1 -22.96 -5.96 -5.30
N PRO A 2 -22.37 -6.92 -6.06
CA PRO A 2 -20.98 -7.34 -5.80
C PRO A 2 -19.93 -6.37 -6.40
N GLU A 3 -20.26 -5.68 -7.51
CA GLU A 3 -19.31 -4.85 -8.26
C GLU A 3 -18.81 -3.62 -7.47
N MET A 4 -19.69 -2.99 -6.68
CA MET A 4 -19.34 -1.86 -5.82
C MET A 4 -18.34 -2.26 -4.71
N ILE A 5 -18.47 -3.48 -4.16
CA ILE A 5 -17.63 -3.97 -3.06
C ILE A 5 -16.22 -4.28 -3.58
N GLU A 6 -16.12 -4.87 -4.77
CA GLU A 6 -14.84 -5.17 -5.40
C GLU A 6 -14.08 -3.90 -5.77
N GLN A 7 -14.78 -2.91 -6.33
CA GLN A 7 -14.18 -1.62 -6.66
C GLN A 7 -13.72 -0.88 -5.40
N ALA A 8 -14.52 -0.90 -4.33
CA ALA A 8 -14.14 -0.32 -3.04
C ALA A 8 -12.91 -0.99 -2.42
N ARG A 9 -12.78 -2.32 -2.54
CA ARG A 9 -11.60 -3.07 -2.08
C ARG A 9 -10.35 -2.73 -2.89
N LYS A 10 -10.50 -2.57 -4.21
CA LYS A 10 -9.39 -2.19 -5.10
C LYS A 10 -8.90 -0.77 -4.76
N VAL A 11 -9.83 0.17 -4.59
CA VAL A 11 -9.51 1.55 -4.19
C VAL A 11 -8.85 1.59 -2.81
N SER A 12 -9.36 0.85 -1.83
CA SER A 12 -8.76 0.84 -0.49
C SER A 12 -7.34 0.28 -0.47
N LEU A 13 -7.07 -0.80 -1.22
CA LEU A 13 -5.72 -1.34 -1.38
C LEU A 13 -4.75 -0.34 -2.04
N VAL A 14 -5.19 0.38 -3.08
CA VAL A 14 -4.38 1.42 -3.73
C VAL A 14 -4.07 2.56 -2.77
N VAL A 15 -5.07 3.04 -2.02
CA VAL A 15 -4.89 4.14 -1.06
C VAL A 15 -3.95 3.72 0.08
N VAL A 16 -4.17 2.54 0.68
CA VAL A 16 -3.32 2.01 1.76
C VAL A 16 -1.90 1.77 1.27
N GLY A 17 -1.74 1.22 0.06
CA GLY A 17 -0.44 1.05 -0.58
C GLY A 17 0.29 2.38 -0.78
N ALA A 18 -0.39 3.38 -1.33
CA ALA A 18 0.20 4.70 -1.58
C ALA A 18 0.64 5.40 -0.28
N VAL A 19 -0.20 5.40 0.75
CA VAL A 19 0.14 5.99 2.06
C VAL A 19 1.34 5.26 2.68
N SER A 20 1.34 3.93 2.65
CA SER A 20 2.44 3.13 3.20
C SER A 20 3.75 3.34 2.43
N PHE A 21 3.68 3.53 1.10
CA PHE A 21 4.85 3.83 0.28
C PHE A 21 5.47 5.18 0.65
N VAL A 22 4.65 6.23 0.75
CA VAL A 22 5.12 7.58 1.11
C VAL A 22 5.72 7.58 2.51
N VAL A 23 5.04 6.97 3.49
CA VAL A 23 5.54 6.88 4.87
C VAL A 23 6.82 6.06 4.92
N GLY A 24 6.89 4.94 4.21
CA GLY A 24 8.09 4.10 4.11
C GLY A 24 9.28 4.87 3.52
N LEU A 25 9.06 5.64 2.46
CA LEU A 25 10.09 6.45 1.78
C LEU A 25 10.60 7.57 2.69
N VAL A 26 9.72 8.19 3.48
CA VAL A 26 10.09 9.20 4.49
C VAL A 26 10.81 8.58 5.69
N LEU A 27 10.45 7.36 6.09
CA LEU A 27 11.10 6.65 7.19
C LEU A 27 12.46 6.04 6.83
N VAL A 28 12.71 5.65 5.57
CA VAL A 28 14.01 5.09 5.15
C VAL A 28 15.22 5.96 5.53
N PRO A 29 15.22 7.29 5.34
CA PRO A 29 16.30 8.14 5.79
C PRO A 29 16.32 8.38 7.31
N VAL A 30 15.25 8.02 8.02
CA VAL A 30 15.16 8.16 9.48
C VAL A 30 15.63 6.86 10.12
N PRO A 31 16.83 6.79 10.73
CA PRO A 31 17.39 5.56 11.28
C PRO A 31 16.63 5.00 12.50
N LEU A 32 15.55 5.67 12.93
CA LEU A 32 14.77 5.32 14.12
C LEU A 32 13.84 4.13 13.90
N ILE A 33 13.29 3.98 12.69
CA ILE A 33 12.39 2.87 12.35
C ILE A 33 12.72 2.41 10.93
N PRO A 34 12.95 1.11 10.70
CA PRO A 34 13.14 0.61 9.35
C PRO A 34 11.88 0.90 8.53
N GLY A 35 11.98 1.81 7.54
CA GLY A 35 10.87 2.12 6.61
C GLY A 35 10.64 1.04 5.55
N TRP A 36 11.54 0.05 5.47
CA TRP A 36 11.54 -1.03 4.49
C TRP A 36 10.32 -1.97 4.58
N PRO A 37 9.80 -2.34 5.78
CA PRO A 37 8.58 -3.12 5.91
C PRO A 37 7.36 -2.40 5.31
N LEU A 38 7.27 -1.07 5.45
CA LEU A 38 6.19 -0.26 4.86
C LEU A 38 6.30 -0.20 3.33
N LEU A 39 7.52 -0.10 2.80
CA LEU A 39 7.75 -0.18 1.35
C LEU A 39 7.37 -1.56 0.79
N LEU A 40 7.78 -2.65 1.43
CA LEU A 40 7.39 -4.00 1.02
C LEU A 40 5.87 -4.21 1.10
N PHE A 41 5.24 -3.72 2.17
CA PHE A 41 3.79 -3.79 2.34
C PHE A 41 3.04 -3.01 1.26
N SER A 42 3.54 -1.83 0.86
CA SER A 42 2.95 -1.08 -0.25
C SER A 42 3.01 -1.84 -1.57
N GLY A 43 4.14 -2.51 -1.86
CA GLY A 43 4.31 -3.35 -3.04
C GLY A 43 3.32 -4.51 -3.06
N TYR A 44 3.06 -5.12 -1.90
CA TYR A 44 2.05 -6.17 -1.76
C TYR A 44 0.62 -5.64 -1.98
N CYS A 45 0.28 -4.50 -1.38
CA CYS A 45 -1.03 -3.85 -1.59
C CYS A 45 -1.27 -3.50 -3.06
N PHE A 46 -0.26 -2.95 -3.76
CA PHE A 46 -0.38 -2.68 -5.18
C PHE A 46 -0.48 -3.96 -6.00
N ASN A 47 0.32 -4.98 -5.70
CA ASN A 47 0.22 -6.26 -6.40
C ASN A 47 -1.20 -6.84 -6.30
N GLU A 48 -1.76 -6.94 -5.08
CA GLU A 48 -3.12 -7.43 -4.88
C GLU A 48 -4.20 -6.50 -5.49
N ALA A 49 -3.95 -5.20 -5.59
CA ALA A 49 -4.86 -4.27 -6.27
C ALA A 49 -4.83 -4.41 -7.79
N PHE A 50 -3.70 -4.78 -8.40
CA PHE A 50 -3.55 -4.89 -9.85
C PHE A 50 -3.62 -6.32 -10.39
N LYS A 51 -3.60 -7.32 -9.50
CA LYS A 51 -3.82 -8.73 -9.83
C LYS A 51 -5.31 -8.94 -10.17
N GLN A 52 -5.63 -8.72 -11.44
CA GLN A 52 -6.89 -9.15 -12.07
C GLN A 52 -6.84 -10.64 -12.37
#